data_AF-A0A7S1VSB1-F1
#
_entry.id   AF-A0A7S1VSB1-F1
#
_cell.length_a   1.000
_cell.length_b   1.000
_cell.length_c   1.000
_cell.angle_alpha   90.00
_cell.angle_beta   90.00
_cell.angle_gamma   90.00
#
_symmetry.space_group_name_H-M   'P 1'
#
loop_
_entity.id
_entity.type
_entity.pdbx_description
1 polymer ?
#
loop_
_entity_poly.entity_id
_entity_poly.type
_entity_poly.pdbx_seq_one_letter_code
_entity_poly.pdbx_strand_id
1 'polypeptide(L)'
;FPLSFPCSLFPLSPSLVRLCFLPLPVLPPVTEQMRRIKQKRTAFSTPPTLEELDESAPQTTKGELAGWYGYDFANSVFFNSVLLAFLPPFLTMLAKNAEGPDHKFTLFGLFDMSGVTYYPTMISASVVCQLVTFLLFGTIADFGAGRKQALMFTAVCGALACCAFIFVTDAVVDLAGILLIVSNVMMGLSVLYYNAYLPLLVASTPEVRISAGSAEYDDVRNAETNRLSNRGYAWGYLGGVILLVINVGIAFGFSPGCMQW
;
A
#
# COMPACT_ATOMS: atom_id res chain seq x y z
N PHE A 1 -49.59 18.87 0.87
CA PHE A 1 -49.23 19.00 -0.55
C PHE A 1 -49.07 17.62 -1.16
N PRO A 2 -50.07 17.05 -1.84
CA PRO A 2 -49.85 15.85 -2.63
C PRO A 2 -49.30 16.27 -4.00
N LEU A 3 -48.10 15.79 -4.35
CA LEU A 3 -47.56 15.87 -5.71
C LEU A 3 -47.83 14.52 -6.37
N SER A 4 -48.93 14.48 -7.12
CA SER A 4 -49.22 13.41 -8.07
C SER A 4 -48.30 13.57 -9.27
N PHE A 5 -47.38 12.64 -9.50
CA PHE A 5 -46.67 12.53 -10.78
C PHE A 5 -47.38 11.49 -11.67
N PRO A 6 -47.63 11.81 -12.96
CA PRO A 6 -48.33 10.92 -13.88
C PRO A 6 -47.44 9.74 -14.34
N CYS A 7 -47.99 8.54 -14.20
CA CYS A 7 -47.53 7.30 -14.82
C CYS A 7 -47.68 7.36 -16.34
N SER A 8 -46.67 7.82 -17.07
CA SER A 8 -46.56 7.52 -18.50
C SER A 8 -45.19 7.96 -19.00
N LEU A 9 -44.20 7.08 -18.93
CA LEU A 9 -42.99 7.06 -19.77
C LEU A 9 -42.09 5.94 -19.24
N PHE A 10 -42.33 4.68 -19.64
CA PHE A 10 -41.33 3.62 -19.80
C PHE A 10 -42.08 2.29 -20.08
N PRO A 11 -41.85 1.61 -21.21
CA PRO A 11 -42.33 0.25 -21.39
C PRO A 11 -41.41 -0.67 -20.59
N LEU A 12 -41.68 -0.83 -19.30
CA LEU A 12 -41.00 -1.81 -18.46
C LEU A 12 -41.37 -3.21 -18.96
N SER A 13 -40.37 -3.92 -19.48
CA SER A 13 -40.47 -5.34 -19.86
C SER A 13 -41.08 -6.16 -18.71
N PRO A 14 -41.99 -7.10 -19.00
CA PRO A 14 -42.62 -7.96 -17.99
C PRO A 14 -41.62 -8.77 -17.14
N SER A 15 -40.36 -8.88 -17.58
CA SER A 15 -39.26 -9.49 -16.84
C SER A 15 -38.80 -8.69 -15.61
N LEU A 16 -38.90 -7.35 -15.64
CA LEU A 16 -38.48 -6.49 -14.53
C LEU A 16 -39.53 -6.44 -13.41
N VAL A 17 -40.82 -6.60 -13.73
CA VAL A 17 -41.88 -6.72 -12.73
C VAL A 17 -41.70 -8.00 -11.90
N ARG A 18 -41.25 -9.11 -12.50
CA ARG A 18 -40.98 -10.37 -11.77
C ARG A 18 -39.83 -10.26 -10.76
N LEU A 19 -38.87 -9.36 -10.97
CA LEU A 19 -37.77 -9.12 -10.03
C LEU A 19 -38.24 -8.40 -8.75
N CYS A 20 -39.25 -7.53 -8.84
CA CYS A 20 -39.83 -6.86 -7.67
C CYS A 20 -40.70 -7.77 -6.78
N PHE A 21 -41.12 -8.94 -7.29
CA PHE A 21 -41.92 -9.93 -6.54
C PHE A 21 -41.12 -11.16 -6.12
N LEU A 22 -39.78 -11.14 -6.24
CA LEU A 22 -38.98 -12.17 -5.59
C LEU A 22 -39.12 -11.99 -4.07
N PRO A 23 -39.53 -13.04 -3.33
CA PRO A 23 -39.56 -12.97 -1.88
C PRO A 23 -38.14 -12.64 -1.39
N LEU A 24 -38.02 -11.53 -0.66
CA LEU A 24 -36.78 -11.18 0.04
C LEU A 24 -36.33 -12.42 0.83
N PRO A 25 -35.05 -12.84 0.71
CA PRO A 25 -34.55 -13.95 1.51
C PRO A 25 -34.80 -13.62 2.98
N VAL A 26 -35.61 -14.43 3.64
CA VAL A 26 -35.91 -14.28 5.06
C VAL A 26 -34.58 -14.41 5.79
N LEU A 27 -34.04 -13.28 6.25
CA LEU A 27 -32.82 -13.26 7.03
C LEU A 27 -33.04 -14.13 8.27
N PRO A 28 -32.11 -15.07 8.57
CA PRO A 28 -32.18 -15.83 9.80
C PRO A 28 -32.29 -14.88 11.00
N PRO A 29 -33.00 -15.27 12.07
CA PRO A 29 -33.11 -14.45 13.27
C PRO A 29 -31.73 -14.04 13.78
N VAL A 30 -31.62 -12.83 14.34
CA VAL A 30 -30.34 -12.21 14.79
C VAL A 30 -29.55 -13.14 15.71
N THR A 31 -30.23 -13.96 16.52
CA THR A 31 -29.64 -15.00 17.37
C THR A 31 -28.84 -16.04 16.58
N GLU A 32 -29.35 -16.48 15.44
CA GLU A 32 -28.66 -17.44 14.57
C GLU A 32 -27.48 -16.79 13.83
N GLN A 33 -27.62 -15.51 13.44
CA GLN A 33 -26.50 -14.72 12.89
C GLN A 33 -25.38 -14.54 13.90
N MET A 34 -25.72 -14.14 15.14
CA MET A 34 -24.75 -14.01 16.22
C MET A 34 -24.11 -15.34 16.59
N ARG A 35 -24.86 -16.45 16.55
CA ARG A 35 -24.33 -17.80 16.74
C ARG A 35 -23.33 -18.16 15.65
N ARG A 36 -23.64 -17.89 14.38
CA ARG A 36 -22.72 -18.12 13.25
C ARG A 36 -21.48 -17.23 13.31
N ILE A 37 -21.62 -15.97 13.73
CA ILE A 37 -20.49 -15.07 13.95
C ILE A 37 -19.64 -15.56 15.12
N LYS A 38 -20.24 -15.95 16.25
CA LYS A 38 -19.53 -16.56 17.37
C LYS A 38 -18.85 -17.86 16.95
N GLN A 39 -19.51 -18.70 16.16
CA GLN A 39 -18.98 -19.97 15.69
C GLN A 39 -17.81 -19.78 14.72
N LYS A 40 -17.91 -18.82 13.78
CA LYS A 40 -16.81 -18.41 12.92
C LYS A 40 -15.65 -17.79 13.71
N ARG A 41 -15.96 -17.00 14.73
CA ARG A 41 -14.96 -16.41 15.64
C ARG A 41 -14.25 -17.48 16.46
N THR A 42 -14.98 -18.48 16.96
CA THR A 42 -14.41 -19.62 17.67
C THR A 42 -13.60 -20.51 16.75
N ALA A 43 -14.04 -20.75 15.51
CA ALA A 43 -13.26 -21.52 14.53
C ALA A 43 -11.97 -20.79 14.12
N PHE A 44 -12.00 -19.46 14.04
CA PHE A 44 -10.82 -18.62 13.81
C PHE A 44 -9.90 -18.51 15.05
N SER A 45 -10.46 -18.60 16.26
CA SER A 45 -9.71 -18.59 17.52
C SER A 45 -9.31 -19.98 17.99
N THR A 46 -9.70 -21.04 17.29
CA THR A 46 -9.19 -22.37 17.62
C THR A 46 -7.77 -22.39 17.08
N PRO A 47 -6.73 -22.49 17.93
CA PRO A 47 -5.38 -22.62 17.43
C PRO A 47 -5.33 -23.84 16.51
N PRO A 48 -4.65 -23.76 15.36
CA PRO A 48 -4.45 -24.93 14.51
C PRO A 48 -3.84 -26.03 15.37
N THR A 49 -4.42 -27.23 15.33
CA THR A 49 -3.88 -28.40 16.03
C THR A 49 -2.49 -28.70 15.48
N LEU A 50 -1.62 -29.30 16.30
CA LEU A 50 -0.26 -29.70 15.85
C LEU A 50 -0.27 -30.59 14.59
N GLU A 51 -1.40 -31.27 14.30
CA GLU A 51 -1.63 -32.01 13.05
C GLU A 51 -1.90 -31.13 11.81
N GLU A 52 -2.45 -29.91 11.97
CA GLU A 52 -2.68 -28.95 10.88
C GLU A 52 -1.47 -28.05 10.60
N LEU A 53 -0.65 -27.80 11.61
CA LEU A 53 0.67 -27.21 11.43
C LEU A 53 1.60 -28.29 10.87
N ASP A 54 1.49 -28.52 9.55
CA ASP A 54 2.40 -29.36 8.79
C ASP A 54 3.82 -29.21 9.34
N GLU A 55 4.32 -30.28 9.95
CA GLU A 55 5.63 -30.28 10.62
C GLU A 55 6.73 -29.87 9.63
N SER A 56 6.47 -30.05 8.33
CA SER A 56 7.32 -29.69 7.19
C SER A 56 7.18 -28.23 6.70
N ALA A 57 6.22 -27.45 7.20
CA ALA A 57 6.11 -26.04 6.84
C ALA A 57 7.37 -25.27 7.30
N PRO A 58 8.01 -24.50 6.40
CA PRO A 58 9.30 -23.87 6.70
C PRO A 58 9.15 -22.88 7.85
N GLN A 59 10.01 -23.06 8.87
CA GLN A 59 10.12 -22.12 9.99
C GLN A 59 10.67 -20.78 9.50
N THR A 60 10.25 -19.71 10.18
CA THR A 60 10.79 -18.37 9.95
C THR A 60 12.30 -18.39 10.11
N THR A 61 13.01 -18.11 9.03
CA THR A 61 14.47 -18.15 9.00
C THR A 61 15.04 -16.80 9.45
N LYS A 62 16.24 -16.79 10.04
CA LYS A 62 16.95 -15.54 10.40
C LYS A 62 17.09 -14.58 9.20
N GLY A 63 17.31 -15.11 7.99
CA GLY A 63 17.38 -14.30 6.77
C GLY A 63 16.05 -13.67 6.37
N GLU A 64 14.94 -14.30 6.71
CA GLU A 64 13.60 -13.75 6.45
C GLU A 64 13.26 -12.62 7.43
N LEU A 65 13.64 -12.76 8.70
CA LEU A 65 13.57 -11.66 9.68
C LEU A 65 14.49 -10.50 9.29
N ALA A 66 15.70 -10.78 8.78
CA ALA A 66 16.59 -9.75 8.27
C ALA A 66 15.97 -9.02 7.07
N GLY A 67 15.31 -9.75 6.15
CA GLY A 67 14.57 -9.17 5.04
C GLY A 67 13.38 -8.32 5.49
N TRP A 68 12.65 -8.77 6.52
CA TRP A 68 11.55 -8.01 7.13
C TRP A 68 12.03 -6.65 7.67
N TYR A 69 13.10 -6.64 8.50
CA TYR A 69 13.67 -5.40 9.02
C TYR A 69 14.32 -4.53 7.93
N GLY A 70 14.97 -5.15 6.94
CA GLY A 70 15.55 -4.44 5.80
C GLY A 70 14.49 -3.77 4.92
N TYR A 71 13.31 -4.40 4.77
CA TYR A 71 12.19 -3.79 4.09
C TYR A 71 11.68 -2.54 4.84
N ASP A 72 11.47 -2.62 6.15
CA ASP A 72 11.02 -1.46 6.94
C ASP A 72 12.00 -0.28 6.83
N PHE A 73 13.30 -0.57 6.90
CA PHE A 73 14.36 0.41 6.67
C PHE A 73 14.21 1.08 5.28
N ALA A 74 14.13 0.27 4.23
CA ALA A 74 14.02 0.77 2.85
C ALA A 74 12.71 1.54 2.59
N ASN A 75 11.61 1.09 3.19
CA ASN A 75 10.31 1.73 3.10
C ASN A 75 10.35 3.15 3.71
N SER A 76 10.89 3.30 4.92
CA SER A 76 11.05 4.62 5.54
C SER A 76 12.00 5.53 4.74
N VAL A 77 13.05 4.96 4.16
CA VAL A 77 13.97 5.67 3.25
C VAL A 77 13.24 6.23 2.03
N PHE A 78 12.41 5.43 1.36
CA PHE A 78 11.68 5.85 0.17
C PHE A 78 10.76 7.04 0.48
N PHE A 79 9.90 6.92 1.49
CA PHE A 79 8.94 7.99 1.80
C PHE A 79 9.63 9.27 2.26
N ASN A 80 10.62 9.18 3.16
CA ASN A 80 11.25 10.38 3.72
C ASN A 80 12.23 11.05 2.75
N SER A 81 12.98 10.27 1.96
CA SER A 81 14.05 10.82 1.13
C SER A 81 13.61 11.03 -0.30
N VAL A 82 13.07 9.99 -0.93
CA VAL A 82 12.63 10.09 -2.33
C VAL A 82 11.41 11.00 -2.39
N LEU A 83 10.31 10.56 -1.78
CA LEU A 83 9.02 11.22 -1.98
C LEU A 83 8.95 12.61 -1.33
N LEU A 84 9.52 12.80 -0.14
CA LEU A 84 9.41 14.07 0.59
C LEU A 84 10.60 15.03 0.38
N ALA A 85 11.84 14.54 0.34
CA ALA A 85 13.00 15.43 0.31
C ALA A 85 13.44 15.82 -1.11
N PHE A 86 13.57 14.86 -2.03
CA PHE A 86 14.20 15.11 -3.34
C PHE A 86 13.24 15.23 -4.51
N LEU A 87 12.21 14.38 -4.56
CA LEU A 87 11.32 14.35 -5.72
C LEU A 87 10.52 15.66 -5.92
N PRO A 88 10.04 16.35 -4.87
CA PRO A 88 9.37 17.65 -5.04
C PRO A 88 10.25 18.71 -5.71
N PRO A 89 11.45 19.08 -5.18
CA PRO A 89 12.29 20.08 -5.82
C PRO A 89 12.80 19.62 -7.19
N PHE A 90 13.11 18.33 -7.36
CA PHE A 90 13.56 17.78 -8.64
C PHE A 90 12.50 17.93 -9.73
N LEU A 91 11.25 17.49 -9.48
CA LEU A 91 10.18 17.58 -10.48
C LEU A 91 9.75 19.02 -10.73
N THR A 92 9.74 19.89 -9.72
CA THR A 92 9.47 21.31 -9.92
C THR A 92 10.54 21.98 -10.78
N MET A 93 11.83 21.69 -10.54
CA MET A 93 12.92 22.20 -11.36
C MET A 93 12.82 21.71 -12.81
N LEU A 94 12.64 20.41 -12.99
CA LEU A 94 12.48 19.78 -14.31
C LEU A 94 11.34 20.42 -15.11
N ALA A 95 10.19 20.60 -14.45
CA ALA A 95 9.02 21.19 -15.09
C ALA A 95 9.19 22.68 -15.40
N LYS A 96 9.86 23.44 -14.52
CA LYS A 96 10.22 24.86 -14.79
C LYS A 96 11.17 24.99 -15.97
N ASN A 97 12.14 24.09 -16.13
CA ASN A 97 13.05 24.09 -17.27
C ASN A 97 12.33 23.80 -18.60
N ALA A 98 11.22 23.07 -18.55
CA ALA A 98 10.39 22.77 -19.71
C ALA A 98 9.32 23.84 -20.01
N GLU A 99 9.16 24.87 -19.15
CA GLU A 99 8.21 25.95 -19.38
C GLU A 99 8.60 26.79 -20.61
N GLY A 100 7.60 27.13 -21.42
CA GLY A 100 7.72 28.12 -22.48
C GLY A 100 7.66 29.56 -21.96
N PRO A 101 7.62 30.56 -22.86
CA PRO A 101 7.58 31.98 -22.52
C PRO A 101 6.44 32.40 -21.56
N ASP A 102 5.34 31.63 -21.54
CA ASP A 102 4.16 31.89 -20.71
C ASP A 102 4.21 31.24 -19.32
N HIS A 103 5.39 30.74 -18.88
CA HIS A 103 5.57 30.01 -17.60
C HIS A 103 4.67 28.77 -17.48
N LYS A 104 4.41 28.11 -18.61
CA LYS A 104 3.61 26.89 -18.70
C LYS A 104 4.27 25.89 -19.63
N PHE A 105 4.04 24.63 -19.36
CA PHE A 105 4.34 23.53 -20.28
C PHE A 105 3.07 22.66 -20.44
N THR A 106 2.99 21.97 -21.57
CA THR A 106 1.85 21.12 -21.89
C THR A 106 2.17 19.66 -21.54
N LEU A 107 1.56 19.17 -20.45
CA LEU A 107 1.68 17.77 -20.02
C LEU A 107 0.92 16.84 -20.96
N PHE A 108 1.59 15.79 -21.44
CA PHE A 108 1.07 14.81 -22.41
C PHE A 108 0.49 15.42 -23.69
N GLY A 109 0.81 16.67 -24.01
CA GLY A 109 0.19 17.42 -25.11
C GLY A 109 -1.29 17.79 -24.88
N LEU A 110 -1.82 17.64 -23.66
CA LEU A 110 -3.24 17.79 -23.34
C LEU A 110 -3.54 18.81 -22.24
N PHE A 111 -2.64 18.99 -21.26
CA PHE A 111 -2.91 19.79 -20.07
C PHE A 111 -1.82 20.85 -19.84
N ASP A 112 -2.17 22.12 -19.95
CA ASP A 112 -1.25 23.21 -19.63
C ASP A 112 -1.16 23.42 -18.13
N MET A 113 0.07 23.40 -17.60
CA MET A 113 0.34 23.63 -16.19
C MET A 113 1.66 24.34 -15.97
N SER A 114 1.81 24.94 -14.79
CA SER A 114 3.09 25.50 -14.35
C SER A 114 3.90 24.44 -13.60
N GLY A 115 5.22 24.53 -13.67
CA GLY A 115 6.16 23.65 -13.00
C GLY A 115 6.03 23.64 -11.48
N VAL A 116 5.54 24.73 -10.86
CA VAL A 116 5.25 24.73 -9.42
C VAL A 116 4.05 23.84 -9.05
N THR A 117 3.09 23.69 -9.96
CA THR A 117 1.91 22.83 -9.76
C THR A 117 2.14 21.38 -10.16
N TYR A 118 3.22 21.10 -10.89
CA TYR A 118 3.45 19.78 -11.46
C TYR A 118 3.56 18.66 -10.42
N TYR A 119 4.47 18.79 -9.45
CA TYR A 119 4.62 17.80 -8.37
C TYR A 119 3.31 17.54 -7.60
N PRO A 120 2.62 18.56 -7.02
CA PRO A 120 1.39 18.34 -6.27
C PRO A 120 0.27 17.73 -7.11
N THR A 121 0.18 18.05 -8.41
CA THR A 121 -0.79 17.40 -9.31
C THR A 121 -0.45 15.93 -9.56
N MET A 122 0.82 15.60 -9.83
CA MET A 122 1.23 14.21 -10.10
C MET A 122 1.13 13.31 -8.86
N ILE A 123 1.52 13.79 -7.67
CA ILE A 123 1.36 13.03 -6.43
C ILE A 123 -0.11 12.86 -6.06
N SER A 124 -0.97 13.84 -6.34
CA SER A 124 -2.42 13.69 -6.13
C SER A 124 -3.00 12.63 -7.06
N ALA A 125 -2.61 12.65 -8.33
CA ALA A 125 -2.99 11.62 -9.30
C ALA A 125 -2.49 10.23 -8.86
N SER A 126 -1.26 10.11 -8.33
CA SER A 126 -0.72 8.84 -7.86
C SER A 126 -1.50 8.27 -6.68
N VAL A 127 -1.93 9.11 -5.74
CA VAL A 127 -2.74 8.67 -4.59
C VAL A 127 -4.13 8.21 -5.03
N VAL A 128 -4.74 8.86 -6.03
CA VAL A 128 -5.99 8.38 -6.62
C VAL A 128 -5.80 7.03 -7.31
N CYS A 129 -4.76 6.87 -8.11
CA CYS A 129 -4.42 5.57 -8.72
C CYS A 129 -4.13 4.49 -7.65
N GLN A 130 -3.52 4.88 -6.54
CA GLN A 130 -3.22 3.98 -5.42
C GLN A 130 -4.50 3.53 -4.71
N LEU A 131 -5.47 4.42 -4.50
CA LEU A 131 -6.79 4.06 -3.98
C LEU A 131 -7.46 3.00 -4.86
N VAL A 132 -7.50 3.22 -6.17
CA VAL A 132 -8.06 2.25 -7.12
C VAL A 132 -7.33 0.91 -7.02
N THR A 133 -6.00 0.95 -6.97
CA THR A 133 -5.17 -0.25 -6.83
C THR A 133 -5.51 -1.01 -5.53
N PHE A 134 -5.67 -0.33 -4.40
CA PHE A 134 -6.02 -0.97 -3.13
C PHE A 134 -7.39 -1.63 -3.16
N LEU A 135 -8.37 -1.02 -3.83
CA LEU A 135 -9.69 -1.63 -4.00
C LEU A 135 -9.65 -2.91 -4.85
N LEU A 136 -8.78 -2.95 -5.85
CA LEU A 136 -8.64 -4.11 -6.74
C LEU A 136 -7.83 -5.25 -6.10
N PHE A 137 -6.75 -4.92 -5.40
CA PHE A 137 -5.78 -5.89 -4.89
C PHE A 137 -5.93 -6.20 -3.39
N GLY A 138 -6.78 -5.47 -2.66
CA GLY A 138 -6.99 -5.66 -1.22
C GLY A 138 -7.46 -7.07 -0.86
N THR A 139 -8.43 -7.61 -1.59
CA THR A 139 -8.94 -8.98 -1.35
C THR A 139 -7.87 -10.05 -1.60
N ILE A 140 -6.99 -9.83 -2.58
CA ILE A 140 -5.85 -10.71 -2.88
C ILE A 140 -4.80 -10.58 -1.78
N ALA A 141 -4.58 -9.39 -1.21
CA ALA A 141 -3.71 -9.23 -0.06
C ALA A 141 -4.25 -9.95 1.17
N ASP A 142 -5.55 -9.84 1.44
CA ASP A 142 -6.16 -10.43 2.63
C ASP A 142 -6.31 -11.96 2.55
N PHE A 143 -6.66 -12.50 1.38
CA PHE A 143 -7.02 -13.92 1.23
C PHE A 143 -6.21 -14.68 0.18
N GLY A 144 -5.44 -13.99 -0.65
CA GLY A 144 -4.67 -14.61 -1.72
C GLY A 144 -3.45 -15.40 -1.23
N ALA A 145 -3.03 -16.36 -2.05
CA ALA A 145 -1.77 -17.07 -1.86
C ALA A 145 -0.58 -16.22 -2.31
N GLY A 146 0.62 -16.49 -1.78
CA GLY A 146 1.86 -15.89 -2.28
C GLY A 146 2.12 -14.43 -1.87
N ARG A 147 1.55 -13.96 -0.74
CA ARG A 147 1.72 -12.57 -0.23
C ARG A 147 3.19 -12.11 -0.19
N LYS A 148 4.12 -13.00 0.19
CA LYS A 148 5.57 -12.73 0.17
C LYS A 148 6.10 -12.43 -1.24
N GLN A 149 5.68 -13.20 -2.24
CA GLN A 149 6.10 -12.99 -3.63
C GLN A 149 5.52 -11.70 -4.20
N ALA A 150 4.25 -11.41 -3.89
CA ALA A 150 3.60 -10.15 -4.27
C ALA A 150 4.30 -8.93 -3.62
N LEU A 151 4.67 -9.03 -2.34
CA LEU A 151 5.47 -8.03 -1.62
C LEU A 151 6.81 -7.79 -2.33
N MET A 152 7.56 -8.85 -2.63
CA MET A 152 8.87 -8.72 -3.29
C MET A 152 8.74 -8.12 -4.69
N PHE A 153 7.76 -8.58 -5.48
CA PHE A 153 7.52 -8.07 -6.83
C PHE A 153 7.20 -6.58 -6.81
N THR A 154 6.23 -6.16 -5.99
CA THR A 154 5.80 -4.77 -5.89
C THR A 154 6.90 -3.86 -5.36
N ALA A 155 7.65 -4.30 -4.35
CA ALA A 155 8.80 -3.56 -3.83
C ALA A 155 9.91 -3.39 -4.88
N VAL A 156 10.25 -4.44 -5.63
CA VAL A 156 11.26 -4.38 -6.70
C VAL A 156 10.79 -3.52 -7.85
N CYS A 157 9.53 -3.64 -8.29
CA CYS A 157 8.97 -2.79 -9.34
C CYS A 157 8.98 -1.31 -8.92
N GLY A 158 8.61 -1.00 -7.67
CA GLY A 158 8.68 0.36 -7.13
C GLY A 158 10.11 0.90 -7.06
N ALA A 159 11.06 0.07 -6.62
CA ALA A 159 12.48 0.42 -6.58
C ALA A 159 13.06 0.64 -7.99
N LEU A 160 12.73 -0.21 -8.96
CA LEU A 160 13.17 -0.05 -10.35
C LEU A 160 12.58 1.21 -10.99
N ALA A 161 11.30 1.52 -10.73
CA ALA A 161 10.69 2.78 -11.17
C ALA A 161 11.38 3.99 -10.53
N CYS A 162 11.77 3.89 -9.25
CA CYS A 162 12.56 4.92 -8.59
C CYS A 162 13.96 5.08 -9.21
N CYS A 163 14.65 3.97 -9.51
CA CYS A 163 15.95 4.00 -10.17
C CYS A 163 15.85 4.56 -11.60
N ALA A 164 14.73 4.37 -12.29
CA ALA A 164 14.53 4.87 -13.65
C ALA A 164 14.51 6.41 -13.75
N PHE A 165 14.36 7.13 -12.63
CA PHE A 165 14.49 8.60 -12.61
C PHE A 165 15.86 9.11 -13.10
N ILE A 166 16.91 8.27 -13.10
CA ILE A 166 18.23 8.64 -13.64
C ILE A 166 18.20 8.94 -15.14
N PHE A 167 17.21 8.42 -15.88
CA PHE A 167 17.06 8.64 -17.32
C PHE A 167 16.15 9.83 -17.64
N VAL A 168 15.57 10.47 -16.62
CA VAL A 168 14.69 11.62 -16.80
C VAL A 168 15.52 12.86 -17.09
N THR A 169 15.19 13.54 -18.18
CA THR A 169 15.77 14.81 -18.61
C THR A 169 14.65 15.82 -18.88
N ASP A 170 14.99 17.10 -19.05
CA ASP A 170 14.01 18.16 -19.31
C ASP A 170 13.17 17.90 -20.58
N ALA A 171 13.67 17.09 -21.52
CA ALA A 171 12.96 16.71 -22.74
C ALA A 171 11.84 15.67 -22.53
N VAL A 172 11.82 14.99 -21.38
CA VAL A 172 10.89 13.88 -21.09
C VAL A 172 10.16 14.08 -19.77
N VAL A 173 9.64 15.30 -19.54
CA VAL A 173 8.86 15.64 -18.33
C VAL A 173 7.68 14.69 -18.12
N ASP A 174 6.98 14.30 -19.19
CA ASP A 174 5.85 13.36 -19.13
C ASP A 174 6.24 12.02 -18.47
N LEU A 175 7.43 11.51 -18.79
CA LEU A 175 7.95 10.26 -18.23
C LEU A 175 8.17 10.38 -16.72
N ALA A 176 8.63 11.53 -16.24
CA ALA A 176 8.87 11.78 -14.82
C ALA A 176 7.59 11.64 -13.99
N GLY A 177 6.45 12.12 -14.53
CA GLY A 177 5.14 12.03 -13.91
C GLY A 177 4.63 10.59 -13.86
N ILE A 178 4.80 9.84 -14.96
CA ILE A 178 4.46 8.42 -15.01
C ILE A 178 5.29 7.63 -13.99
N LEU A 179 6.60 7.87 -13.93
CA LEU A 179 7.50 7.19 -12.98
C LEU A 179 7.13 7.50 -11.53
N LEU A 180 6.72 8.74 -11.22
CA LEU A 180 6.21 9.09 -9.89
C LEU A 180 4.95 8.30 -9.56
N ILE A 181 3.98 8.25 -10.47
CA ILE A 181 2.74 7.50 -10.27
C ILE A 181 3.04 6.01 -10.04
N VAL A 182 3.84 5.40 -10.92
CA VAL A 182 4.17 3.97 -10.83
C VAL A 182 4.95 3.66 -9.55
N SER A 183 6.00 4.42 -9.24
CA SER A 183 6.81 4.18 -8.04
C SER A 183 5.99 4.31 -6.76
N ASN A 184 5.16 5.36 -6.65
CA ASN A 184 4.32 5.58 -5.47
C ASN A 184 3.23 4.51 -5.31
N VAL A 185 2.54 4.14 -6.41
CA VAL A 185 1.50 3.10 -6.36
C VAL A 185 2.10 1.74 -6.03
N MET A 186 3.21 1.36 -6.65
CA MET A 186 3.87 0.08 -6.39
C MET A 186 4.41 0.00 -4.96
N MET A 187 4.96 1.10 -4.43
CA MET A 187 5.39 1.16 -3.02
C MET A 187 4.20 1.11 -2.06
N GLY A 188 3.09 1.79 -2.38
CA GLY A 188 1.86 1.67 -1.60
C GLY A 188 1.35 0.22 -1.57
N LEU A 189 1.39 -0.46 -2.71
CA LEU A 189 0.96 -1.85 -2.82
C LEU A 189 1.91 -2.81 -2.09
N SER A 190 3.22 -2.54 -2.07
CA SER A 190 4.16 -3.32 -1.27
C SER A 190 3.86 -3.19 0.23
N VAL A 191 3.53 -1.99 0.72
CA VAL A 191 3.12 -1.79 2.13
C VAL A 191 1.81 -2.53 2.44
N LEU A 192 0.86 -2.60 1.51
CA LEU A 192 -0.35 -3.39 1.68
C LEU A 192 -0.04 -4.88 1.89
N TYR A 193 0.79 -5.46 1.01
CA TYR A 193 1.20 -6.87 1.15
C TYR A 193 2.10 -7.11 2.36
N TYR A 194 2.90 -6.12 2.76
CA TYR A 194 3.73 -6.16 3.95
C TYR A 194 2.90 -6.36 5.21
N ASN A 195 1.85 -5.54 5.38
CA ASN A 195 0.92 -5.65 6.51
C ASN A 195 0.18 -7.00 6.51
N ALA A 196 -0.23 -7.48 5.33
CA ALA A 196 -0.86 -8.79 5.19
C ALA A 196 0.12 -9.97 5.41
N TYR A 197 1.43 -9.73 5.31
CA TYR A 197 2.47 -10.74 5.50
C TYR A 197 2.85 -10.95 6.97
N LEU A 198 2.77 -9.91 7.82
CA LEU A 198 3.16 -9.99 9.23
C LEU A 198 2.52 -11.17 9.98
N PRO A 199 1.19 -11.40 9.91
CA PRO A 199 0.58 -12.50 10.66
C PRO A 199 1.09 -13.87 10.23
N LEU A 200 1.47 -14.04 8.96
CA LEU A 200 2.04 -15.28 8.44
C LEU A 200 3.47 -15.47 8.94
N LEU A 201 4.25 -14.39 8.94
CA LEU A 201 5.62 -14.41 9.45
C LEU A 201 5.63 -14.80 10.95
N VAL A 202 4.70 -14.26 11.73
CA VAL A 202 4.54 -14.60 13.15
C VAL A 202 4.11 -16.05 13.33
N ALA A 203 3.15 -16.54 12.54
CA ALA A 203 2.67 -17.93 12.64
C ALA A 203 3.78 -18.96 12.37
N SER A 204 4.75 -18.63 11.52
CA SER A 204 5.90 -19.48 11.19
C SER A 204 7.05 -19.43 12.21
N THR A 205 6.94 -18.57 13.23
CA THR A 205 7.97 -18.40 14.27
C THR A 205 7.97 -19.59 15.25
N PRO A 206 9.14 -20.12 15.68
CA PRO A 206 9.22 -21.32 16.53
C PRO A 206 8.38 -21.21 17.81
N GLU A 207 8.42 -20.06 18.48
CA GLU A 207 7.70 -19.79 19.72
C GLU A 207 6.19 -19.95 19.54
N VAL A 208 5.64 -19.42 18.44
CA VAL A 208 4.21 -19.52 18.12
C VAL A 208 3.84 -20.96 17.73
N ARG A 209 4.67 -21.64 16.93
CA ARG A 209 4.46 -23.04 16.55
C ARG A 209 4.47 -23.98 17.76
N ILE A 210 5.38 -23.79 18.71
CA ILE A 210 5.47 -24.61 19.94
C ILE A 210 4.23 -24.39 20.82
N SER A 211 3.70 -23.17 20.86
CA SER A 211 2.50 -22.84 21.63
C SER A 211 1.19 -23.31 20.98
N ALA A 212 1.23 -23.91 19.78
CA ALA A 212 0.04 -24.32 19.06
C ALA A 212 -0.76 -25.39 19.82
N GLY A 213 -2.08 -25.20 19.89
CA GLY A 213 -2.98 -26.05 20.67
C GLY A 213 -2.99 -25.77 22.18
N SER A 214 -2.13 -24.89 22.68
CA SER A 214 -2.15 -24.47 24.09
C SER A 214 -3.20 -23.37 24.34
N ALA A 215 -3.64 -23.22 25.59
CA ALA A 215 -4.52 -22.11 26.00
C ALA A 215 -3.82 -20.74 25.89
N GLU A 216 -2.49 -20.70 25.85
CA GLU A 216 -1.66 -19.49 25.80
C GLU A 216 -1.32 -19.07 24.35
N TYR A 217 -1.77 -19.82 23.34
CA TYR A 217 -1.42 -19.58 21.92
C TYR A 217 -1.66 -18.13 21.48
N ASP A 218 -2.82 -17.56 21.82
CA ASP A 218 -3.16 -16.19 21.42
C ASP A 218 -2.26 -15.17 22.12
N ASP A 219 -1.87 -15.39 23.37
CA ASP A 219 -0.98 -14.50 24.12
C ASP A 219 0.44 -14.53 23.56
N VAL A 220 0.97 -15.73 23.26
CA VAL A 220 2.29 -15.90 22.62
C VAL A 220 2.31 -15.28 21.23
N ARG A 221 1.28 -15.52 20.41
CA ARG A 221 1.15 -14.96 19.06
C ARG A 221 1.10 -13.43 19.10
N ASN A 222 0.34 -12.84 20.03
CA ASN A 222 0.25 -11.40 20.18
C ASN A 222 1.58 -10.80 20.68
N ALA A 223 2.25 -11.44 21.62
CA ALA A 223 3.56 -11.03 22.09
C ALA A 223 4.60 -11.01 20.96
N GLU A 224 4.65 -12.07 20.14
CA GLU A 224 5.55 -12.15 18.98
C GLU A 224 5.19 -11.15 17.88
N THR A 225 3.91 -10.94 17.60
CA THR A 225 3.45 -9.90 16.68
C THR A 225 3.93 -8.52 17.10
N ASN A 226 3.75 -8.18 18.38
CA ASN A 226 4.21 -6.91 18.95
C ASN A 226 5.74 -6.80 18.90
N ARG A 227 6.46 -7.88 19.21
CA ARG A 227 7.93 -7.91 19.18
C ARG A 227 8.47 -7.64 17.78
N LEU A 228 7.96 -8.35 16.77
CA LEU A 228 8.40 -8.21 15.38
C LEU A 228 8.02 -6.85 14.80
N SER A 229 6.80 -6.39 15.04
CA SER A 229 6.30 -5.08 14.60
C SER A 229 7.10 -3.93 15.21
N ASN A 230 7.26 -3.90 16.54
CA ASN A 230 8.01 -2.84 17.22
C ASN A 230 9.47 -2.76 16.78
N ARG A 231 10.12 -3.92 16.59
CA ARG A 231 11.49 -3.96 16.04
C ARG A 231 11.55 -3.51 14.59
N GLY A 232 10.56 -3.87 13.78
CA GLY A 232 10.40 -3.39 12.40
C GLY A 232 10.35 -1.87 12.33
N TYR A 233 9.39 -1.27 13.06
CA TYR A 233 9.27 0.18 13.15
C TYR A 233 10.56 0.86 13.64
N ALA A 234 11.25 0.29 14.63
CA ALA A 234 12.52 0.83 15.11
C ALA A 234 13.59 0.87 14.01
N TRP A 235 13.73 -0.19 13.20
CA TRP A 235 14.63 -0.21 12.04
C TRP A 235 14.19 0.77 10.94
N GLY A 236 12.90 0.91 10.71
CA GLY A 236 12.33 1.91 9.80
C GLY A 236 12.71 3.34 10.21
N TYR A 237 12.43 3.71 11.46
CA TYR A 237 12.79 5.03 11.98
C TYR A 237 14.29 5.28 11.94
N LEU A 238 15.12 4.27 12.28
CA LEU A 238 16.56 4.38 12.18
C LEU A 238 17.00 4.69 10.74
N GLY A 239 16.47 3.98 9.75
CA GLY A 239 16.78 4.23 8.34
C GLY A 239 16.32 5.60 7.85
N GLY A 240 15.11 6.00 8.23
CA GLY A 240 14.58 7.33 7.93
C GLY A 240 15.47 8.45 8.47
N VAL A 241 15.93 8.35 9.73
CA VAL A 241 16.80 9.35 10.35
C VAL A 241 18.19 9.34 9.73
N ILE A 242 18.81 8.17 9.54
CA ILE A 242 20.15 8.06 8.93
C ILE A 242 20.16 8.72 7.55
N LEU A 243 19.18 8.38 6.71
CA LEU A 243 19.17 8.91 5.35
C LEU A 243 18.78 10.38 5.32
N LEU A 244 17.89 10.85 6.21
CA LEU A 244 17.61 12.27 6.35
C LEU A 244 18.86 13.07 6.69
N VAL A 245 19.68 12.59 7.64
CA VAL A 245 20.96 13.23 8.00
C VAL A 245 21.91 13.28 6.80
N ILE A 246 21.99 12.18 6.03
CA ILE A 246 22.78 12.14 4.80
C ILE A 246 22.27 13.17 3.78
N ASN A 247 20.96 13.24 3.53
CA ASN A 247 20.37 14.16 2.57
C ASN A 247 20.63 15.62 2.95
N VAL A 248 20.50 15.94 4.24
CA VAL A 248 20.81 17.26 4.79
C VAL A 248 22.30 17.56 4.60
N GLY A 249 23.18 16.61 4.93
CA GLY A 249 24.62 16.73 4.71
C GLY A 249 24.99 16.98 3.25
N ILE A 250 24.34 16.28 2.31
CA ILE A 250 24.50 16.50 0.87
C ILE A 250 24.00 17.90 0.48
N ALA A 251 22.80 18.29 0.93
CA ALA A 251 22.22 19.59 0.60
C ALA A 251 23.10 20.76 1.07
N PHE A 252 23.67 20.68 2.29
CA PHE A 252 24.60 21.69 2.79
C PHE A 252 25.99 21.59 2.16
N GLY A 253 26.48 20.38 1.85
CA GLY A 253 27.78 20.16 1.23
C GLY A 253 27.87 20.67 -0.22
N PHE A 254 26.79 20.54 -0.98
CA PHE A 254 26.70 21.04 -2.36
C PHE A 254 26.30 22.52 -2.46
N SER A 255 25.83 23.15 -1.37
CA SER A 255 25.37 24.54 -1.38
C SER A 255 25.98 25.40 -0.26
N PRO A 256 27.28 25.77 -0.33
CA PRO A 256 27.78 26.89 0.46
C PRO A 256 27.20 28.25 0.00
N GLY A 257 26.55 28.35 -1.17
CA GLY A 257 26.19 29.64 -1.78
C GLY A 257 24.88 29.73 -2.57
N CYS A 258 24.06 28.67 -2.65
CA CYS A 258 22.91 28.63 -3.56
C CYS A 258 21.55 28.38 -2.88
N MET A 259 21.44 28.56 -1.56
CA MET A 259 20.15 28.61 -0.86
C MET A 259 19.74 30.07 -0.61
N GLN A 260 19.18 30.71 -1.63
CA GLN A 260 18.23 31.81 -1.40
C GLN A 260 16.83 31.21 -1.62
N TRP A 261 16.13 30.99 -0.51
CA TRP A 261 14.71 30.65 -0.47
C TRP A 261 13.87 31.86 -0.90
#